data_AF-X1J4Y1-F1
#
_entry.id   AF-X1J4Y1-F1
#
_cell.length_a   1.000
_cell.length_b   1.000
_cell.length_c   1.000
_cell.angle_alpha   90.00
_cell.angle_beta   90.00
_cell.angle_gamma   90.00
#
_symmetry.space_group_name_H-M   'P 1'
#
loop_
_entity.id
_entity.type
_entity.pdbx_description
1 polymer ?
#
loop_
_entity_poly.entity_id
_entity_poly.type
_entity_poly.pdbx_seq_one_letter_code
_entity_poly.pdbx_strand_id
1 'polypeptide(L)'
;MRQHIMDERIRYAFEHTEILRRPKQLISTFGSSVIHYYVLTEPVYSEFTKDNLETVVREGKVSWYQPKLLTPSYMFRIEGFSDEAKKAFETLASQYPDLAGILYKFKVNKELDEMNFVSGPLLTVAENINNKIDKKGDSLCAVIKGVAGLWDVSLSKFILDMMVRSVYSAQIPDFKRRGLLSERLLLELWVEEK
;
A
#
# COMPACT_ATOMS: atom_id res chain seq x y z
N MET A 1 11.32 -8.82 24.49
CA MET A 1 10.52 -8.25 23.38
C MET A 1 9.58 -7.20 23.94
N ARG A 2 9.73 -5.91 23.60
CA ARG A 2 8.66 -4.94 23.84
C ARG A 2 7.56 -5.25 22.82
N GLN A 3 6.43 -5.76 23.27
CA GLN A 3 5.23 -5.77 22.43
C GLN A 3 4.90 -4.31 22.12
N HIS A 4 5.00 -3.93 20.85
CA HIS A 4 4.56 -2.62 20.41
C HIS A 4 3.03 -2.68 20.38
N ILE A 5 2.40 -2.33 21.51
CA ILE A 5 0.94 -2.17 21.55
C ILE A 5 0.63 -0.98 20.65
N MET A 6 -0.09 -1.22 19.57
CA MET A 6 -0.52 -0.17 18.66
C MET A 6 -1.54 0.73 19.38
N ASP A 7 -1.37 2.05 19.30
CA ASP A 7 -2.32 3.03 19.84
C ASP A 7 -3.75 2.65 19.41
N GLU A 8 -4.67 2.58 20.37
CA GLU A 8 -6.02 2.09 20.11
C GLU A 8 -6.77 2.94 19.09
N ARG A 9 -6.48 4.25 19.00
CA ARG A 9 -7.07 5.15 17.99
C ARG A 9 -6.55 4.83 16.60
N ILE A 10 -5.27 4.48 16.48
CA ILE A 10 -4.69 4.04 15.21
C ILE A 10 -5.33 2.72 14.78
N ARG A 11 -5.44 1.75 15.69
CA ARG A 11 -6.13 0.48 15.42
C ARG A 11 -7.58 0.72 15.00
N TYR A 12 -8.31 1.56 15.73
CA TYR A 12 -9.68 1.93 15.41
C TYR A 12 -9.79 2.53 13.99
N ALA A 13 -8.93 3.50 13.65
CA ALA A 13 -8.91 4.10 12.33
C ALA A 13 -8.61 3.07 11.22
N PHE A 14 -7.67 2.15 11.46
CA PHE A 14 -7.40 1.05 10.53
C PHE A 14 -8.64 0.14 10.37
N GLU A 15 -9.31 -0.25 11.44
CA GLU A 15 -10.48 -1.14 11.39
C GLU A 15 -11.68 -0.48 10.69
N HIS A 16 -11.94 0.79 10.96
CA HIS A 16 -13.11 1.53 10.48
C HIS A 16 -12.88 2.27 9.15
N THR A 17 -11.67 2.21 8.59
CA THR A 17 -11.43 2.70 7.23
C THR A 17 -11.95 1.70 6.20
N GLU A 18 -12.78 2.18 5.29
CA GLU A 18 -13.37 1.39 4.21
C GLU A 18 -12.90 1.91 2.84
N ILE A 19 -12.44 1.01 1.96
CA ILE A 19 -12.09 1.35 0.58
C ILE A 19 -13.33 1.15 -0.28
N LEU A 20 -14.08 2.23 -0.53
CA LEU A 20 -15.34 2.21 -1.28
C LEU A 20 -15.15 1.95 -2.76
N ARG A 21 -14.06 2.50 -3.35
CA ARG A 21 -13.67 2.24 -4.73
C ARG A 21 -12.17 1.98 -4.80
N ARG A 22 -11.80 0.86 -5.40
CA ARG A 22 -10.40 0.55 -5.74
C ARG A 22 -10.07 0.97 -7.18
N PRO A 23 -8.81 1.34 -7.46
CA PRO A 23 -8.32 1.49 -8.82
C PRO A 23 -8.45 0.16 -9.58
N LYS A 24 -8.67 0.23 -10.90
CA LYS A 24 -8.77 -0.96 -11.75
C LYS A 24 -7.42 -1.63 -12.01
N GLN A 25 -6.32 -0.91 -11.78
CA GLN A 25 -4.96 -1.39 -12.01
C GLN A 25 -4.19 -1.49 -10.69
N LEU A 26 -3.31 -2.49 -10.62
CA LEU A 26 -2.35 -2.69 -9.53
C LEU A 26 -1.09 -1.85 -9.75
N ILE A 27 -0.21 -1.80 -8.76
CA ILE A 27 1.09 -1.15 -8.87
C ILE A 27 1.95 -1.93 -9.86
N SER A 28 2.47 -1.23 -10.87
CA SER A 28 3.33 -1.80 -11.90
C SER A 28 4.60 -2.42 -11.31
N THR A 29 4.98 -3.59 -11.80
CA THR A 29 6.20 -4.29 -11.40
C THR A 29 7.46 -3.65 -12.00
N PHE A 30 7.37 -3.17 -13.25
CA PHE A 30 8.52 -2.70 -14.02
C PHE A 30 8.39 -1.22 -14.44
N GLY A 31 7.62 -0.43 -13.70
CA GLY A 31 7.46 0.99 -13.94
C GLY A 31 6.86 1.70 -12.72
N SER A 32 6.70 3.02 -12.83
CA SER A 32 6.00 3.80 -11.82
C SER A 32 4.47 3.63 -11.92
N SER A 33 3.77 3.95 -10.84
CA SER A 33 2.31 4.01 -10.81
C SER A 33 1.85 5.23 -10.05
N VAL A 34 0.80 5.88 -10.55
CA VAL A 34 0.18 7.05 -9.91
C VAL A 34 -1.30 6.77 -9.76
N ILE A 35 -1.81 6.90 -8.55
CA ILE A 35 -3.24 6.77 -8.24
C ILE A 35 -3.72 8.07 -7.63
N HIS A 36 -4.83 8.57 -8.16
CA HIS A 36 -5.58 9.66 -7.56
C HIS A 36 -6.46 9.09 -6.43
N TYR A 37 -6.34 9.63 -5.22
CA TYR A 37 -7.19 9.24 -4.10
C TYR A 37 -8.17 10.34 -3.71
N TYR A 38 -9.30 9.92 -3.16
CA TYR A 38 -10.25 10.73 -2.42
C TYR A 38 -10.45 10.10 -1.05
N VAL A 39 -10.09 10.79 0.03
CA VAL A 39 -10.40 10.40 1.41
C VAL A 39 -11.54 11.26 1.91
N LEU A 40 -12.66 10.63 2.23
CA LEU A 40 -13.86 11.25 2.75
C LEU A 40 -13.97 10.93 4.23
N THR A 41 -14.15 11.95 5.06
CA THR A 41 -14.43 11.78 6.49
C THR A 41 -15.59 12.67 6.90
N GLU A 42 -16.23 12.36 8.02
CA GLU A 42 -17.01 13.37 8.71
C GLU A 42 -16.06 14.46 9.28
N PRO A 43 -16.55 15.71 9.46
CA PRO A 43 -15.85 16.72 10.25
C PRO A 43 -15.70 16.26 11.70
N VAL A 44 -14.60 16.66 12.37
CA VAL A 44 -14.36 16.30 13.78
C VAL A 44 -15.45 16.85 14.71
N TYR A 45 -16.15 17.91 14.30
CA TYR A 45 -17.25 18.51 15.06
C TYR A 45 -18.64 17.93 14.73
N SER A 46 -18.75 16.93 13.84
CA SER A 46 -20.06 16.40 13.39
C SER A 46 -20.93 15.90 14.55
N GLU A 47 -20.31 15.39 15.62
CA GLU A 47 -20.98 14.95 16.84
C GLU A 47 -21.78 16.07 17.54
N PHE A 48 -21.42 17.33 17.29
CA PHE A 48 -22.04 18.52 17.90
C PHE A 48 -23.02 19.24 16.96
N THR A 49 -23.15 18.81 15.71
CA THR A 49 -23.99 19.47 14.69
C THR A 49 -24.85 18.44 13.97
N LYS A 50 -26.08 18.22 14.46
CA LYS A 50 -27.00 17.19 13.90
C LYS A 50 -27.74 17.62 12.64
N ASP A 51 -27.90 18.93 12.41
CA ASP A 51 -28.82 19.44 11.38
C ASP A 51 -28.13 19.73 10.03
N ASN A 52 -26.79 19.81 10.02
CA ASN A 52 -26.01 20.10 8.81
C ASN A 52 -25.01 18.96 8.56
N LEU A 53 -25.44 17.97 7.77
CA LEU A 53 -24.54 16.90 7.32
C LEU A 53 -23.53 17.47 6.33
N GLU A 54 -22.26 17.25 6.65
CA GLU A 54 -21.13 17.74 5.88
C GLU A 54 -20.08 16.66 5.80
N THR A 55 -19.32 16.66 4.71
CA THR A 55 -18.25 15.71 4.44
C THR A 55 -16.98 16.46 4.13
N VAL A 56 -15.88 16.10 4.79
CA VAL A 56 -14.56 16.61 4.46
C VAL A 56 -13.95 15.73 3.39
N VAL A 57 -13.68 16.31 2.22
CA VAL A 57 -13.01 15.64 1.11
C VAL A 57 -11.56 16.07 1.06
N ARG A 58 -10.64 15.11 1.05
CA ARG A 58 -9.22 15.31 0.82
C ARG A 58 -8.80 14.52 -0.40
N GLU A 59 -8.26 15.20 -1.41
CA GLU A 59 -7.78 14.56 -2.64
C GLU A 59 -6.29 14.78 -2.86
N GLY A 60 -5.71 13.94 -3.71
CA GLY A 60 -4.29 13.97 -3.99
C GLY A 60 -3.81 12.74 -4.73
N LYS A 61 -2.50 12.61 -4.90
CA LYS A 61 -1.90 11.51 -5.66
C LYS A 61 -0.90 10.74 -4.81
N VAL A 62 -1.01 9.43 -4.83
CA VAL A 62 0.09 8.55 -4.39
C VAL A 62 0.85 8.09 -5.62
N SER A 63 2.16 8.33 -5.63
CA SER A 63 3.07 7.93 -6.70
C SER A 63 4.03 6.87 -6.18
N TRP A 64 3.93 5.65 -6.68
CA TRP A 64 4.91 4.59 -6.46
C TRP A 64 5.96 4.67 -7.57
N TYR A 65 7.23 4.74 -7.17
CA TYR A 65 8.33 4.49 -8.10
C TYR A 65 8.39 3.01 -8.43
N GLN A 66 9.11 2.65 -9.50
CA GLN A 66 9.33 1.25 -9.85
C GLN A 66 9.81 0.46 -8.62
N PRO A 67 9.05 -0.55 -8.15
CA PRO A 67 9.47 -1.41 -7.05
C PRO A 67 10.79 -2.10 -7.39
N LYS A 68 11.68 -2.20 -6.40
CA LYS A 68 12.98 -2.86 -6.56
C LYS A 68 12.96 -4.22 -5.90
N LEU A 69 13.45 -5.24 -6.60
CA LEU A 69 13.73 -6.53 -6.00
C LEU A 69 15.07 -6.46 -5.27
N LEU A 70 15.05 -6.65 -3.95
CA LEU A 70 16.22 -6.79 -3.12
C LEU A 70 16.63 -8.25 -3.12
N THR A 71 17.73 -8.56 -3.81
CA THR A 71 18.25 -9.92 -3.86
C THR A 71 19.01 -10.26 -2.57
N PRO A 72 19.11 -11.55 -2.21
CA PRO A 72 19.90 -11.98 -1.06
C PRO A 72 21.34 -11.45 -1.11
N SER A 73 22.00 -11.53 -2.26
CA SER A 73 23.36 -11.01 -2.46
C SER A 73 23.49 -9.50 -2.19
N TYR A 74 22.43 -8.72 -2.43
CA TYR A 74 22.42 -7.29 -2.11
C TYR A 74 22.18 -7.02 -0.62
N MET A 75 21.28 -7.77 0.02
CA MET A 75 20.97 -7.59 1.45
C MET A 75 22.15 -7.96 2.34
N PHE A 76 22.92 -8.97 1.93
CA PHE A 76 24.04 -9.50 2.67
C PHE A 76 25.38 -8.93 2.17
N ARG A 77 25.49 -7.61 1.98
CA ARG A 77 26.81 -6.96 1.85
C ARG A 77 27.57 -7.12 3.16
N ILE A 78 28.32 -8.21 3.27
CA ILE A 78 29.01 -8.60 4.49
C ILE A 78 30.37 -7.90 4.54
N GLU A 79 30.57 -7.07 5.55
CA GLU A 79 31.86 -6.49 5.89
C GLU A 79 32.66 -7.43 6.79
N GLY A 80 33.99 -7.36 6.73
CA GLY A 80 34.89 -8.15 7.60
C GLY A 80 35.17 -9.59 7.15
N PHE A 81 34.59 -10.05 6.04
CA PHE A 81 34.86 -11.38 5.47
C PHE A 81 36.00 -11.33 4.43
N SER A 82 36.76 -12.44 4.30
CA SER A 82 37.75 -12.58 3.22
C SER A 82 37.05 -12.63 1.85
N ASP A 83 37.80 -12.42 0.77
CA ASP A 83 37.24 -12.41 -0.58
C ASP A 83 36.75 -13.80 -1.01
N GLU A 84 37.38 -14.88 -0.54
CA GLU A 84 36.92 -16.26 -0.74
C GLU A 84 35.58 -16.48 -0.06
N ALA A 85 35.43 -16.00 1.17
CA ALA A 85 34.20 -16.16 1.94
C ALA A 85 33.05 -15.34 1.32
N LYS A 86 33.34 -14.16 0.76
CA LYS A 86 32.37 -13.37 -0.03
C LYS A 86 31.91 -14.14 -1.27
N LYS A 87 32.82 -14.72 -2.05
CA LYS A 87 32.47 -15.52 -3.25
C LYS A 87 31.64 -16.76 -2.90
N ALA A 88 32.00 -17.46 -1.82
CA ALA A 88 31.22 -18.58 -1.32
C ALA A 88 29.81 -18.14 -0.92
N PHE A 89 29.70 -17.00 -0.24
CA PHE A 89 28.42 -16.45 0.17
C PHE A 89 27.56 -16.01 -1.02
N GLU A 90 28.12 -15.32 -2.02
CA GLU A 90 27.40 -14.95 -3.25
C GLU A 90 26.84 -16.19 -3.97
N THR A 91 27.64 -17.26 -4.02
CA THR A 91 27.23 -18.54 -4.61
C THR A 91 26.07 -19.16 -3.83
N LEU A 92 26.16 -19.23 -2.50
CA LEU A 92 25.09 -19.76 -1.65
C LEU A 92 23.82 -18.90 -1.72
N ALA A 93 23.95 -17.58 -1.68
CA ALA A 93 22.85 -16.63 -1.79
C ALA A 93 22.04 -16.82 -3.08
N SER A 94 22.70 -17.17 -4.19
CA SER A 94 22.02 -17.48 -5.46
C SER A 94 21.14 -18.74 -5.42
N GLN A 95 21.37 -19.63 -4.45
CA GLN A 95 20.58 -20.86 -4.24
C GLN A 95 19.29 -20.60 -3.46
N TYR A 96 19.15 -19.43 -2.83
CA TYR A 96 17.99 -19.04 -2.01
C TYR A 96 17.33 -17.74 -2.50
N PRO A 97 16.89 -17.66 -3.78
CA PRO A 97 16.29 -16.44 -4.33
C PRO A 97 14.97 -16.05 -3.65
N ASP A 98 14.30 -16.98 -2.97
CA ASP A 98 13.07 -16.74 -2.21
C ASP A 98 13.28 -15.88 -0.96
N LEU A 99 14.54 -15.68 -0.54
CA LEU A 99 14.86 -14.67 0.48
C LEU A 99 14.76 -13.23 -0.07
N ALA A 100 14.53 -13.04 -1.37
CA ALA A 100 14.41 -11.71 -1.95
C ALA A 100 13.19 -10.93 -1.41
N GLY A 101 13.38 -9.63 -1.18
CA GLY A 101 12.33 -8.71 -0.75
C GLY A 101 11.92 -7.73 -1.84
N ILE A 102 10.70 -7.18 -1.77
CA ILE A 102 10.30 -6.07 -2.65
C ILE A 102 10.39 -4.75 -1.87
N LEU A 103 11.29 -3.88 -2.31
CA LEU A 103 11.45 -2.54 -1.77
C LEU A 103 10.59 -1.54 -2.54
N TYR A 104 9.70 -0.88 -1.81
CA TYR A 104 8.88 0.19 -2.33
C TYR A 104 9.45 1.56 -1.95
N LYS A 105 9.47 2.46 -2.94
CA LYS A 105 9.58 3.89 -2.72
C LYS A 105 8.29 4.52 -3.23
N PHE A 106 7.66 5.36 -2.42
CA PHE A 106 6.46 6.09 -2.83
C PHE A 106 6.47 7.51 -2.28
N LYS A 107 5.61 8.36 -2.86
CA LYS A 107 5.41 9.75 -2.44
C LYS A 107 3.91 10.03 -2.42
N VAL A 108 3.44 10.65 -1.34
CA VAL A 108 2.09 11.22 -1.27
C VAL A 108 2.19 12.70 -1.59
N ASN A 109 1.53 13.13 -2.66
CA ASN A 109 1.35 14.54 -2.99
C ASN A 109 -0.09 14.90 -2.67
N LYS A 110 -0.30 15.81 -1.72
CA LYS A 110 -1.61 16.41 -1.48
C LYS A 110 -1.83 17.44 -2.58
N GLU A 111 -2.99 17.42 -3.22
CA GLU A 111 -3.39 18.60 -4.00
C GLU A 111 -3.68 19.72 -2.97
N LEU A 112 -3.16 20.92 -3.22
CA LEU A 112 -3.00 22.02 -2.25
C LEU A 112 -4.22 22.14 -1.31
N ASP A 113 -3.94 22.15 0.01
CA ASP A 113 -4.77 22.24 1.25
C ASP A 113 -6.22 22.78 1.19
N GLU A 114 -7.02 22.46 0.18
CA GLU A 114 -8.45 22.60 0.23
C GLU A 114 -8.99 21.36 0.94
N MET A 115 -9.04 21.40 2.28
CA MET A 115 -10.05 20.62 2.98
C MET A 115 -11.41 21.09 2.44
N ASN A 116 -11.92 20.36 1.45
CA ASN A 116 -13.16 20.71 0.80
C ASN A 116 -14.29 20.17 1.64
N PHE A 117 -14.91 21.09 2.39
CA PHE A 117 -16.15 20.84 3.10
C PHE A 117 -17.28 20.82 2.07
N VAL A 118 -17.84 19.64 1.87
CA VAL A 118 -18.92 19.40 0.92
C VAL A 118 -20.19 19.14 1.71
N SER A 119 -21.22 19.95 1.47
CA SER A 119 -22.53 19.74 2.05
C SER A 119 -23.12 18.41 1.58
N GLY A 120 -23.64 17.63 2.53
CA GLY A 120 -24.30 16.37 2.30
C GLY A 120 -23.66 15.19 3.05
N PRO A 121 -24.40 14.07 3.18
CA PRO A 121 -23.90 12.85 3.81
C PRO A 121 -22.71 12.24 3.05
N LEU A 122 -21.79 11.61 3.78
CA LEU A 122 -20.56 11.02 3.24
C LEU A 122 -20.82 10.07 2.07
N LEU A 123 -21.81 9.19 2.18
CA LEU A 123 -22.14 8.23 1.13
C LEU A 123 -22.65 8.91 -0.14
N THR A 124 -23.49 9.94 -0.01
CA THR A 124 -23.97 10.74 -1.15
C THR A 124 -22.80 11.47 -1.83
N VAL A 125 -21.86 12.03 -1.06
CA VAL A 125 -20.66 12.66 -1.60
C VAL A 125 -19.77 11.62 -2.30
N ALA A 126 -19.61 10.43 -1.74
CA ALA A 126 -18.86 9.33 -2.34
C ALA A 126 -19.47 8.90 -3.70
N GLU A 127 -20.78 8.75 -3.77
CA GLU A 127 -21.51 8.45 -5.01
C GLU A 127 -21.31 9.53 -6.07
N ASN A 128 -21.38 10.81 -5.68
CA ASN A 128 -21.14 11.93 -6.59
C ASN A 128 -19.70 11.91 -7.15
N ILE A 129 -18.71 11.60 -6.31
CA ILE A 129 -17.31 11.44 -6.75
C ILE A 129 -17.18 10.24 -7.69
N ASN A 130 -17.75 9.09 -7.35
CA ASN A 130 -17.75 7.90 -8.22
C ASN A 130 -18.35 8.20 -9.61
N ASN A 131 -19.50 8.86 -9.65
CA ASN A 131 -20.15 9.28 -10.90
C ASN A 131 -19.26 10.22 -11.73
N LYS A 132 -18.52 11.14 -11.08
CA LYS A 132 -17.57 12.02 -11.76
C LYS A 132 -16.38 11.23 -12.33
N ILE A 133 -15.84 10.29 -11.57
CA ILE A 133 -14.74 9.41 -12.02
C ILE A 133 -15.18 8.60 -13.24
N ASP A 134 -16.37 7.98 -13.18
CA ASP A 134 -16.90 7.14 -14.26
C ASP A 134 -17.16 7.94 -15.53
N LYS A 135 -17.73 9.16 -15.40
CA LYS A 135 -17.90 10.07 -16.54
C LYS A 135 -16.57 10.49 -17.19
N LYS A 136 -15.50 10.65 -16.40
CA LYS A 136 -14.16 10.95 -16.91
C LYS A 136 -13.45 9.73 -17.49
N GLY A 137 -13.94 8.52 -17.22
CA GLY A 137 -13.26 7.27 -17.58
C GLY A 137 -11.96 7.02 -16.82
N ASP A 138 -11.76 7.68 -15.66
CA ASP A 138 -10.52 7.53 -14.90
C ASP A 138 -10.50 6.20 -14.13
N SER A 139 -9.65 5.29 -14.59
CA SER A 139 -9.49 3.96 -14.01
C SER A 139 -8.51 3.92 -12.83
N LEU A 140 -7.78 5.00 -12.59
CA LEU A 140 -6.69 5.11 -11.60
C LEU A 140 -7.10 5.97 -10.40
N CYS A 141 -8.38 5.90 -10.02
CA CYS A 141 -8.92 6.58 -8.85
C CYS A 141 -9.30 5.61 -7.72
N ALA A 142 -9.10 6.05 -6.49
CA ALA A 142 -9.59 5.40 -5.27
C ALA A 142 -10.51 6.32 -4.49
N VAL A 143 -11.57 5.76 -3.89
CA VAL A 143 -12.45 6.47 -2.96
C VAL A 143 -12.43 5.72 -1.63
N ILE A 144 -12.07 6.43 -0.57
CA ILE A 144 -11.80 5.88 0.76
C ILE A 144 -12.68 6.62 1.75
N LYS A 145 -13.47 5.87 2.51
CA LYS A 145 -14.16 6.37 3.71
C LYS A 145 -13.19 6.20 4.88
N GLY A 146 -12.72 7.32 5.41
CA GLY A 146 -11.76 7.37 6.51
C GLY A 146 -12.39 7.79 7.84
N VAL A 147 -11.55 7.86 8.87
CA VAL A 147 -11.93 8.31 10.20
C VAL A 147 -11.56 9.79 10.39
N ALA A 148 -12.47 10.56 10.98
CA ALA A 148 -12.24 11.98 11.27
C ALA A 148 -10.98 12.18 12.12
N GLY A 149 -10.17 13.18 11.78
CA GLY A 149 -8.91 13.47 12.48
C GLY A 149 -7.76 12.48 12.24
N LEU A 150 -8.00 11.31 11.62
CA LEU A 150 -7.01 10.27 11.31
C LEU A 150 -7.08 9.81 9.84
N TRP A 151 -7.39 10.75 8.94
CA TRP A 151 -7.55 10.49 7.51
C TRP A 151 -6.26 9.99 6.84
N ASP A 152 -5.09 10.35 7.37
CA ASP A 152 -3.78 9.92 6.90
C ASP A 152 -3.46 8.48 7.29
N VAL A 153 -3.96 8.03 8.45
CA VAL A 153 -3.97 6.62 8.84
C VAL A 153 -4.87 5.83 7.89
N SER A 154 -6.05 6.36 7.55
CA SER A 154 -6.94 5.76 6.54
C SER A 154 -6.28 5.65 5.16
N LEU A 155 -5.58 6.71 4.72
CA LEU A 155 -4.81 6.67 3.47
C LEU A 155 -3.68 5.64 3.53
N SER A 156 -3.01 5.50 4.67
CA SER A 156 -1.94 4.52 4.87
C SER A 156 -2.45 3.08 4.76
N LYS A 157 -3.65 2.79 5.29
CA LYS A 157 -4.32 1.49 5.06
C LYS A 157 -4.53 1.21 3.58
N PHE A 158 -5.00 2.20 2.81
CA PHE A 158 -5.19 2.04 1.38
C PHE A 158 -3.86 1.78 0.64
N ILE A 159 -2.80 2.52 0.99
CA ILE A 159 -1.46 2.31 0.40
C ILE A 159 -0.98 0.87 0.66
N LEU A 160 -1.17 0.36 1.87
CA LEU A 160 -0.82 -1.01 2.22
C LEU A 160 -1.68 -2.04 1.46
N ASP A 161 -2.99 -1.84 1.36
CA ASP A 161 -3.90 -2.70 0.55
C ASP A 161 -3.42 -2.79 -0.90
N MET A 162 -3.05 -1.66 -1.51
CA MET A 162 -2.50 -1.62 -2.87
C MET A 162 -1.18 -2.38 -2.98
N MET A 163 -0.25 -2.18 -2.04
CA MET A 163 1.05 -2.88 -2.04
C MET A 163 0.85 -4.39 -1.90
N VAL A 164 0.09 -4.84 -0.90
CA VAL A 164 -0.18 -6.27 -0.65
C VAL A 164 -0.81 -6.93 -1.88
N ARG A 165 -1.86 -6.34 -2.44
CA ARG A 165 -2.53 -6.87 -3.63
C ARG A 165 -1.58 -6.95 -4.83
N SER A 166 -0.76 -5.92 -5.03
CA SER A 166 0.20 -5.85 -6.14
C SER A 166 1.31 -6.88 -6.00
N VAL A 167 1.83 -7.09 -4.79
CA VAL A 167 2.86 -8.10 -4.50
C VAL A 167 2.36 -9.49 -4.90
N TYR A 168 1.21 -9.91 -4.36
CA TYR A 168 0.73 -11.27 -4.55
C TYR A 168 0.11 -11.53 -5.93
N SER A 169 -0.59 -10.54 -6.50
CA SER A 169 -1.37 -10.75 -7.73
C SER A 169 -0.60 -10.39 -9.00
N ALA A 170 0.47 -9.60 -8.91
CA ALA A 170 1.22 -9.13 -10.07
C ALA A 170 2.73 -9.33 -9.92
N GLN A 171 3.36 -8.72 -8.91
CA GLN A 171 4.81 -8.58 -8.87
C GLN A 171 5.56 -9.88 -8.65
N ILE A 172 5.15 -10.72 -7.69
CA ILE A 172 5.75 -12.04 -7.50
C ILE A 172 5.61 -12.89 -8.78
N PRO A 173 4.40 -13.05 -9.35
CA PRO A 173 4.24 -13.73 -10.64
C PRO A 173 5.12 -13.14 -11.77
N ASP A 174 5.21 -11.82 -11.86
CA ASP A 174 6.00 -11.12 -12.88
C ASP A 174 7.50 -11.37 -12.73
N PHE A 175 8.02 -11.32 -11.51
CA PHE A 175 9.42 -11.62 -11.20
C PHE A 175 9.74 -13.09 -11.47
N LYS A 176 8.85 -14.01 -11.08
CA LYS A 176 8.97 -15.44 -11.41
C LYS A 176 9.03 -15.66 -12.93
N ARG A 177 8.12 -15.05 -13.70
CA ARG A 177 8.12 -15.18 -15.18
C ARG A 177 9.38 -14.64 -15.84
N ARG A 178 10.08 -13.69 -15.21
CA ARG A 178 11.39 -13.19 -15.66
C ARG A 178 12.59 -13.97 -15.11
N GLY A 179 12.37 -15.03 -14.33
CA GLY A 179 13.44 -15.81 -13.71
C GLY A 179 14.17 -15.07 -12.57
N LEU A 180 13.56 -14.01 -12.03
CA LEU A 180 14.13 -13.21 -10.94
C LEU A 180 13.79 -13.77 -9.54
N LEU A 181 12.80 -14.65 -9.47
CA LEU A 181 12.45 -15.48 -8.31
C LEU A 181 12.35 -16.94 -8.79
N SER A 182 12.75 -17.90 -7.97
CA SER A 182 12.59 -19.31 -8.30
C SER A 182 11.29 -19.87 -7.73
N GLU A 183 10.98 -21.11 -8.09
CA GLU A 183 9.85 -21.84 -7.58
C GLU A 183 10.39 -23.06 -6.85
N ARG A 184 10.99 -22.85 -5.67
CA ARG A 184 11.27 -23.99 -4.78
C ARG A 184 10.10 -24.14 -3.83
N LEU A 185 9.30 -25.17 -4.09
CA LEU A 185 8.18 -25.59 -3.25
C LEU A 185 8.61 -25.60 -1.77
N LEU A 186 7.79 -24.96 -0.94
CA LEU A 186 7.76 -25.08 0.53
C LEU A 186 7.45 -26.53 0.94
N LEU A 187 8.35 -27.47 0.67
CA LEU A 187 8.21 -28.88 1.04
C LEU A 187 9.37 -29.40 1.91
N GLU A 188 10.43 -28.63 2.13
CA GLU A 188 11.58 -29.08 2.94
C GLU A 188 11.52 -28.65 4.43
N LEU A 189 10.54 -27.84 4.85
CA LEU A 189 10.44 -27.35 6.24
C LEU A 189 9.49 -28.14 7.17
N TRP A 190 8.90 -29.26 6.71
CA TRP A 190 7.98 -30.09 7.52
C TRP A 190 8.44 -31.54 7.76
N VAL A 191 9.65 -31.92 7.35
CA VAL A 191 10.10 -33.33 7.45
C VAL A 191 11.07 -33.61 8.61
N GLU A 192 11.58 -32.61 9.34
CA GLU A 192 12.56 -32.83 10.42
C GLU A 192 12.05 -32.59 11.85
N GLU A 193 10.77 -32.86 12.12
CA GLU A 193 10.33 -33.16 13.50
C GLU A 193 9.66 -34.54 13.56
N LYS A 194 10.50 -35.58 13.66
CA LYS A 194 10.18 -36.84 14.34
C LYS A 194 11.38 -37.35 15.12
#